data_AF-A0A1F9U936-F1
#
_entry.id   AF-A0A1F9U936-F1
#
_cell.length_a   1.000
_cell.length_b   1.000
_cell.length_c   1.000
_cell.angle_alpha   90.00
_cell.angle_beta   90.00
_cell.angle_gamma   90.00
#
_symmetry.space_group_name_H-M   'P 1'
#
loop_
_entity.id
_entity.type
_entity.pdbx_description
1 polymer ?
#
loop_
_entity_poly.entity_id
_entity_poly.type
_entity_poly.pdbx_seq_one_letter_code
_entity_poly.pdbx_strand_id
1 'polypeptide(L)'
;MINSSKGLALFLSMACLFSGCAYVQKMTGRKSATHSKSSHKGAKGGPAKPQPAADPAAQQRAYDMGMRYYSEEKYVEAKKAWQQAVQFGPNSPLGAKAQEYLKKTDQVLKTLQEMEKK
;
A
#
# COMPACT_ATOMS: atom_id res chain seq x y z
N MET A 1 -37.83 40.76 -3.63
CA MET A 1 -36.71 41.60 -4.11
C MET A 1 -35.53 40.64 -4.37
N ILE A 2 -35.35 40.22 -5.63
CA ILE A 2 -34.22 40.59 -6.53
C ILE A 2 -32.89 40.04 -5.96
N ASN A 3 -32.30 38.93 -6.41
CA ASN A 3 -31.77 38.48 -7.73
C ASN A 3 -30.23 38.38 -7.66
N SER A 4 -29.70 37.40 -8.41
CA SER A 4 -28.36 37.39 -9.04
C SER A 4 -27.12 37.35 -8.13
N SER A 5 -26.11 36.51 -8.35
CA SER A 5 -25.50 36.23 -9.65
C SER A 5 -24.77 34.88 -9.66
N LYS A 6 -25.09 34.06 -10.66
CA LYS A 6 -24.25 33.00 -11.17
C LYS A 6 -23.11 33.64 -11.97
N GLY A 7 -21.86 33.25 -11.74
CA GLY A 7 -20.71 33.50 -12.62
C GLY A 7 -19.83 32.25 -12.55
N LEU A 8 -19.87 31.33 -13.51
CA LEU A 8 -19.35 31.41 -14.88
C LEU A 8 -17.82 31.64 -14.90
N ALA A 9 -17.07 30.55 -14.93
CA ALA A 9 -15.75 30.52 -15.54
C ALA A 9 -15.46 29.09 -16.01
N LEU A 10 -16.01 28.77 -17.19
CA LEU A 10 -15.52 27.72 -18.08
C LEU A 10 -14.06 28.05 -18.44
N PHE A 11 -13.11 27.27 -17.95
CA PHE A 11 -11.78 27.21 -18.55
C PHE A 11 -11.71 25.98 -19.47
N LEU A 12 -12.17 26.19 -20.72
CA LEU A 12 -11.69 25.45 -21.88
C LEU A 12 -10.26 25.90 -22.17
N SER A 13 -9.30 24.99 -22.11
CA SER A 13 -8.00 25.12 -22.79
C SER A 13 -7.26 23.79 -22.62
N MET A 14 -6.67 23.14 -23.60
CA MET A 14 -6.57 23.29 -25.05
C MET A 14 -5.82 22.01 -25.44
N ALA A 15 -6.31 21.31 -26.45
CA ALA A 15 -5.64 20.12 -26.96
C ALA A 15 -4.29 20.51 -27.60
N CYS A 16 -3.21 19.83 -27.21
CA CYS A 16 -2.02 19.70 -28.05
C CYS A 16 -1.90 18.22 -28.44
N LEU A 17 -2.18 17.97 -29.71
CA LEU A 17 -1.95 16.72 -30.41
C LEU A 17 -0.50 16.66 -30.94
N PHE A 18 -0.03 15.42 -31.15
CA PHE A 18 1.07 15.01 -32.03
C PHE A 18 2.50 15.50 -31.70
N SER A 19 3.36 14.56 -31.33
CA SER A 19 4.43 14.17 -32.27
C SER A 19 4.91 12.76 -31.92
N GLY A 20 4.63 11.82 -32.81
CA GLY A 20 5.28 10.52 -32.79
C GLY A 20 6.73 10.64 -33.26
N CYS A 21 7.61 9.86 -32.66
CA CYS A 21 8.83 9.39 -33.30
C CYS A 21 8.87 7.86 -33.11
N ALA A 22 8.56 7.14 -34.18
CA ALA A 22 8.84 5.72 -34.31
C ALA A 22 10.07 5.57 -35.20
N TYR A 23 11.14 4.96 -34.67
CA TYR A 23 12.20 4.28 -35.44
C TYR A 23 13.11 3.51 -34.44
N VAL A 24 12.89 2.21 -34.18
CA VAL A 24 13.46 1.03 -34.87
C VAL A 24 14.99 1.03 -34.94
N GLN A 25 15.65 0.03 -34.31
CA GLN A 25 16.55 -0.99 -34.91
C GLN A 25 17.41 -1.65 -33.79
N LYS A 26 17.15 -2.88 -33.30
CA LYS A 26 17.36 -4.24 -33.84
C LYS A 26 18.72 -4.86 -33.46
N MET A 27 18.63 -5.89 -32.60
CA MET A 27 19.39 -7.16 -32.52
C MET A 27 20.90 -7.18 -32.25
N THR A 28 21.27 -7.78 -31.10
CA THR A 28 22.05 -9.04 -31.03
C THR A 28 21.74 -9.76 -29.72
N GLY A 29 21.41 -11.05 -29.79
CA GLY A 29 20.96 -11.84 -28.64
C GLY A 29 22.07 -12.41 -27.76
N ARG A 30 21.69 -12.79 -26.53
CA ARG A 30 22.22 -13.99 -25.85
C ARG A 30 21.19 -14.48 -24.84
N LYS A 31 20.96 -15.79 -24.87
CA LYS A 31 20.06 -16.58 -24.02
C LYS A 31 20.51 -16.53 -22.56
N SER A 32 19.56 -16.34 -21.64
CA SER A 32 19.59 -16.94 -20.30
C SER A 32 18.17 -17.02 -19.75
N ALA A 33 17.62 -18.22 -19.78
CA ALA A 33 16.40 -18.57 -19.08
C ALA A 33 16.67 -18.59 -17.58
N THR A 34 15.99 -17.71 -16.84
CA THR A 34 15.55 -18.03 -15.48
C THR A 34 14.11 -17.55 -15.33
N HIS A 35 13.26 -18.50 -14.99
CA HIS A 35 11.88 -18.31 -14.62
C HIS A 35 11.84 -17.54 -13.29
N SER A 36 11.33 -16.31 -13.29
CA SER A 36 10.73 -15.72 -12.09
C SER A 36 9.68 -14.70 -12.50
N LYS A 37 8.47 -15.21 -12.73
CA LYS A 37 7.25 -14.40 -12.67
C LYS A 37 6.90 -14.24 -11.19
N SER A 38 7.11 -13.06 -10.64
CA SER A 38 6.19 -12.52 -9.63
C SER A 38 6.31 -11.00 -9.60
N SER A 39 5.31 -10.38 -10.22
CA SER A 39 5.01 -8.96 -10.13
C SER A 39 4.75 -8.55 -8.67
N HIS A 40 5.69 -7.84 -8.05
CA HIS A 40 5.33 -6.85 -7.05
C HIS A 40 5.33 -5.48 -7.69
N LYS A 41 4.17 -5.19 -8.30
CA LYS A 41 3.71 -3.86 -8.70
C LYS A 41 3.85 -2.93 -7.48
N GLY A 42 4.57 -1.83 -7.68
CA GLY A 42 5.02 -0.93 -6.62
C GLY A 42 3.92 -0.42 -5.69
N ALA A 43 4.17 -0.54 -4.39
CA ALA A 43 3.68 0.43 -3.43
C ALA A 43 4.68 1.59 -3.43
N LYS A 44 4.27 2.71 -4.03
CA LYS A 44 4.96 3.99 -3.89
C LYS A 44 5.04 4.30 -2.39
N GLY A 45 6.23 4.18 -1.81
CA GLY A 45 6.53 4.80 -0.54
C GLY A 45 6.35 6.30 -0.70
N GLY A 46 5.24 6.83 -0.20
CA GLY A 46 5.18 8.25 0.14
C GLY A 46 6.27 8.58 1.15
N PRO A 47 6.67 9.86 1.29
CA PRO A 47 7.73 10.23 2.21
C PRO A 47 7.40 9.68 3.59
N ALA A 48 8.23 8.75 4.06
CA ALA A 48 8.16 8.26 5.43
C ALA A 48 8.31 9.49 6.31
N LYS A 49 7.19 9.90 6.93
CA LYS A 49 7.20 10.93 7.98
C LYS A 49 8.35 10.59 8.94
N PRO A 50 9.05 11.59 9.52
CA PRO A 50 10.18 11.37 10.42
C PRO A 50 9.80 10.25 11.39
N GLN A 51 10.49 9.12 11.27
CA GLN A 51 10.20 7.94 12.07
C GLN A 51 10.60 8.31 13.51
N PRO A 52 9.67 8.30 14.47
CA PRO A 52 10.04 8.49 15.87
C PRO A 52 11.11 7.47 16.22
N ALA A 53 12.09 7.88 17.03
CA ALA A 53 13.06 6.94 17.60
C ALA A 53 12.31 5.70 18.12
N ALA A 54 12.81 4.52 17.78
CA ALA A 54 12.11 3.28 18.04
C ALA A 54 11.70 3.22 19.52
N ASP A 55 10.41 2.94 19.79
CA ASP A 55 9.90 2.67 21.14
C ASP A 55 9.63 1.16 21.24
N PRO A 56 10.56 0.38 21.81
CA PRO A 56 10.41 -1.07 21.87
C PRO A 56 9.22 -1.51 22.71
N ALA A 57 8.86 -0.76 23.76
CA ALA A 57 7.77 -1.12 24.65
C ALA A 57 6.41 -0.82 23.99
N ALA A 58 6.26 0.32 23.32
CA ALA A 58 5.07 0.60 22.53
C ALA A 58 4.93 -0.38 21.36
N GLN A 59 6.05 -0.74 20.72
CA GLN A 59 6.06 -1.74 19.67
C GLN A 59 5.56 -3.10 20.16
N GLN A 60 6.08 -3.58 21.30
CA GLN A 60 5.67 -4.85 21.89
C GLN A 60 4.18 -4.86 22.23
N ARG A 61 3.68 -3.81 22.91
CA ARG A 61 2.25 -3.70 23.24
C ARG A 61 1.36 -3.72 22.00
N ALA A 62 1.74 -2.98 20.96
CA ALA A 62 0.99 -2.95 19.70
C ALA A 62 1.00 -4.32 18.99
N TYR A 63 2.14 -5.02 19.02
CA TYR A 63 2.24 -6.38 18.47
C TYR A 63 1.34 -7.36 19.22
N ASP A 64 1.37 -7.34 20.56
CA ASP A 64 0.57 -8.24 21.40
C ASP A 64 -0.94 -7.98 21.24
N MET A 65 -1.34 -6.71 21.09
CA MET A 65 -2.71 -6.36 20.70
C MET A 65 -3.10 -6.97 19.36
N GLY A 66 -2.22 -6.91 18.36
CA GLY A 66 -2.45 -7.54 17.06
C GLY A 66 -2.67 -9.04 17.17
N MET A 67 -1.83 -9.73 17.95
CA MET A 67 -1.98 -11.15 18.25
C MET A 67 -3.32 -11.46 18.92
N ARG A 68 -3.71 -10.69 19.92
CA ARG A 68 -4.98 -10.88 20.63
C ARG A 68 -6.17 -10.68 19.70
N TYR A 69 -6.21 -9.59 18.94
CA TYR A 69 -7.28 -9.34 17.98
C TYR A 69 -7.35 -10.43 16.91
N TYR A 70 -6.22 -10.94 16.44
CA TYR A 70 -6.19 -12.04 15.48
C TYR A 70 -6.76 -13.34 16.05
N SER A 71 -6.45 -13.67 17.31
CA SER A 71 -7.05 -14.81 18.00
C SER A 71 -8.55 -14.66 18.26
N GLU A 72 -9.03 -13.41 18.34
CA GLU A 72 -10.45 -13.08 18.43
C GLU A 72 -11.12 -12.95 17.05
N GLU A 73 -10.43 -13.29 15.95
CA GLU A 73 -10.88 -13.15 14.56
C GLU A 73 -11.25 -11.71 14.15
N LYS A 74 -10.83 -10.72 14.94
CA LYS A 74 -10.96 -9.28 14.67
C LYS A 74 -9.86 -8.82 13.74
N TYR A 75 -9.89 -9.28 12.50
CA TYR A 75 -8.80 -9.11 11.54
C TYR A 75 -8.53 -7.64 11.18
N VAL A 76 -9.55 -6.78 11.19
CA VAL A 76 -9.38 -5.34 10.90
C VAL A 76 -8.62 -4.65 12.03
N GLU A 77 -8.97 -4.93 13.29
CA GLU A 77 -8.32 -4.43 14.49
C GLU A 77 -6.89 -4.98 14.62
N ALA A 78 -6.71 -6.27 14.33
CA ALA A 78 -5.40 -6.92 14.31
C ALA A 78 -4.45 -6.21 13.33
N LYS A 79 -4.94 -5.94 12.11
CA LYS A 79 -4.20 -5.18 11.10
C LYS A 79 -3.77 -3.80 11.61
N LYS A 80 -4.67 -3.04 12.23
CA LYS A 80 -4.37 -1.71 12.78
C LYS A 80 -3.27 -1.78 13.86
N ALA A 81 -3.36 -2.75 14.77
CA ALA A 81 -2.40 -2.93 15.85
C ALA A 81 -1.00 -3.29 15.32
N TRP A 82 -0.90 -4.20 14.34
CA TRP A 82 0.40 -4.50 13.72
C TRP A 82 0.94 -3.35 12.87
N GLN A 83 0.09 -2.52 12.24
CA GLN A 83 0.54 -1.30 11.59
C GLN A 83 1.22 -0.33 12.58
N GLN A 84 0.65 -0.20 13.79
CA GLN A 84 1.28 0.60 14.85
C GLN A 84 2.60 -0.02 15.30
N ALA A 85 2.69 -1.35 15.44
CA ALA A 85 3.95 -2.02 15.76
C ALA A 85 5.03 -1.75 14.71
N VAL A 86 4.68 -1.72 13.42
CA VAL A 86 5.62 -1.35 12.36
C VAL A 86 6.01 0.13 12.44
N GLN A 87 5.09 1.03 12.82
CA GLN A 87 5.39 2.46 13.00
C GLN A 87 6.38 2.71 14.15
N PHE A 88 6.27 1.96 15.26
CA PHE A 88 7.15 2.11 16.41
C PHE A 88 8.55 1.52 16.22
N GLY A 89 8.75 0.64 15.24
CA GLY A 89 10.05 0.02 15.01
C GLY A 89 10.12 -0.76 13.69
N PRO A 90 10.13 -0.09 12.53
CA PRO A 90 9.99 -0.77 11.24
C PRO A 90 11.15 -1.73 10.92
N ASN A 91 12.35 -1.44 11.45
CA ASN A 91 13.57 -2.22 11.22
C ASN A 91 13.92 -3.15 12.40
N SER A 92 13.02 -3.31 13.38
CA SER A 92 13.24 -4.24 14.50
C SER A 92 12.80 -5.67 14.11
N PRO A 93 13.31 -6.71 14.80
CA PRO A 93 12.83 -8.08 14.61
C PRO A 93 11.31 -8.20 14.80
N LEU A 94 10.74 -7.43 15.73
CA LEU A 94 9.31 -7.43 15.99
C LEU A 94 8.52 -6.70 14.90
N GLY A 95 9.08 -5.62 14.34
CA GLY A 95 8.52 -4.94 13.18
C GLY A 95 8.47 -5.85 11.95
N ALA A 96 9.52 -6.64 11.72
CA ALA A 96 9.56 -7.63 10.64
C ALA A 96 8.47 -8.71 10.82
N LYS A 97 8.28 -9.23 12.05
CA LYS A 97 7.18 -10.16 12.36
C LYS A 97 5.82 -9.51 12.14
N ALA A 98 5.63 -8.27 12.61
CA ALA A 98 4.38 -7.53 12.40
C ALA A 98 4.05 -7.37 10.90
N GLN A 99 5.05 -7.09 10.05
CA GLN A 99 4.87 -7.04 8.60
C GLN A 99 4.44 -8.39 8.00
N GLU A 100 4.93 -9.50 8.51
CA GLU A 100 4.50 -10.84 8.08
C GLU A 100 3.03 -11.08 8.41
N TYR A 101 2.61 -10.74 9.64
CA TYR A 101 1.21 -10.85 10.05
C TYR A 101 0.30 -9.94 9.22
N LEU A 102 0.72 -8.71 8.91
CA LEU A 102 -0.05 -7.82 8.04
C LEU A 102 -0.37 -8.46 6.68
N LYS A 103 0.60 -9.13 6.06
CA LYS A 103 0.38 -9.85 4.78
C LYS A 103 -0.65 -10.97 4.93
N LYS A 104 -0.53 -11.78 6.00
CA LYS A 104 -1.47 -12.87 6.30
C LYS A 104 -2.88 -12.34 6.53
N THR A 105 -3.02 -11.28 7.33
CA THR A 105 -4.30 -10.65 7.62
C THR A 105 -4.94 -10.01 6.40
N ASP A 106 -4.15 -9.42 5.51
CA ASP A 106 -4.67 -8.90 4.24
C ASP A 106 -5.25 -10.00 3.34
N GLN A 107 -4.61 -11.18 3.32
CA GLN A 107 -5.14 -12.33 2.60
C GLN A 107 -6.45 -12.83 3.22
N VAL A 108 -6.51 -12.94 4.55
CA VAL A 108 -7.74 -13.37 5.25
C VAL A 108 -8.88 -12.41 4.97
N LEU A 109 -8.66 -11.10 5.14
CA LEU A 109 -9.68 -10.07 4.88
C LEU A 109 -10.17 -10.11 3.43
N LYS A 110 -9.27 -10.34 2.47
CA LYS A 110 -9.65 -10.50 1.06
C LYS A 110 -10.56 -11.72 0.87
N THR A 111 -10.21 -12.87 1.43
CA THR A 111 -11.02 -14.09 1.34
C THR A 111 -12.41 -13.87 1.94
N LEU A 112 -12.49 -13.25 3.12
CA LEU A 112 -13.77 -12.92 3.76
C LEU A 112 -14.63 -12.01 2.87
N GLN A 113 -14.03 -10.97 2.29
CA GLN A 113 -14.73 -10.07 1.37
C GLN A 113 -15.25 -10.79 0.11
N GLU A 114 -14.53 -11.79 -0.41
CA GLU A 114 -14.98 -12.58 -1.55
C GLU A 114 -16.12 -13.55 -1.20
N MET A 115 -16.16 -14.03 0.05
CA MET A 115 -17.26 -14.85 0.57
C MET A 115 -18.53 -14.05 0.80
N GLU A 116 -18.42 -12.82 1.32
CA GLU A 116 -19.56 -11.91 1.56
C GLU A 116 -20.27 -11.47 0.27
N LYS A 117 -19.60 -11.54 -0.88
CA LYS A 117 -20.14 -11.09 -2.17
C LYS A 117 -20.88 -12.17 -2.97
N LYS A 118 -20.84 -13.42 -2.51
CA LYS A 118 -21.50 -14.55 -3.17
C LYS A 118 -22.87 -14.80 -2.57
#